data_AF-A0AAD5W0W6-F1
#
_entry.id   AF-A0AAD5W0W6-F1
#
_cell.length_a   1.000
_cell.length_b   1.000
_cell.length_c   1.000
_cell.angle_alpha   90.00
_cell.angle_beta   90.00
_cell.angle_gamma   90.00
#
_symmetry.space_group_name_H-M   'P 1'
#
loop_
_entity.id
_entity.type
_entity.pdbx_description
1 polymer ?
#
loop_
_entity_poly.entity_id
_entity_poly.type
_entity_poly.pdbx_seq_one_letter_code
_entity_poly.pdbx_strand_id
1 'polypeptide(L)'
;MVELPSNEVLRHLVDVHCHPTDAPQISPDSMERLRITVCAMAYREANQILVRGLATTYPTKVVPSFESITPEIQAAFDRLLPLLPPPRSLSEIVVEIRQNLISIPHAMVGEVGLDESFHIFYNYDADPREPTPFTVPLEHQLSIIEAQIDLAVELGRNEKHSNIFLSPSLTHNGKSEKSRELIAACSANRILVETDHNDIDSCTQRTWDMVKIIAEIKGWDIEADWEETLDQRSPGVVHILEGNWRRFQGGDSIFASS
;
A
#
# COMPACT_ATOMS: atom_id res chain seq x y z
N MET A 1 20.29 -38.80 20.22
CA MET A 1 20.04 -38.43 18.82
C MET A 1 18.74 -39.09 18.42
N VAL A 2 17.82 -38.34 17.84
CA VAL A 2 16.62 -38.91 17.22
C VAL A 2 17.06 -39.60 15.93
N GLU A 3 16.61 -40.83 15.72
CA GLU A 3 16.92 -41.59 14.52
C GLU A 3 16.23 -40.95 13.31
N LEU A 4 16.98 -40.67 12.25
CA LEU A 4 16.41 -40.10 11.02
C LEU A 4 15.57 -41.16 10.28
N PRO A 5 14.50 -40.76 9.57
CA PRO A 5 13.73 -41.68 8.75
C PRO A 5 14.56 -42.25 7.58
N SER A 6 14.01 -43.23 6.88
CA SER A 6 14.69 -43.91 5.77
C SER A 6 15.05 -42.96 4.61
N ASN A 7 16.03 -43.35 3.80
CA ASN A 7 16.43 -42.57 2.62
C ASN A 7 15.31 -42.43 1.58
N GLU A 8 14.35 -43.37 1.56
CA GLU A 8 13.14 -43.28 0.73
C GLU A 8 12.30 -42.06 1.10
N VAL A 9 12.25 -41.70 2.38
CA VAL A 9 11.51 -40.51 2.86
C VAL A 9 12.35 -39.24 2.65
N LEU A 10 13.62 -39.26 3.08
CA LEU A 10 14.48 -38.07 3.08
C LEU A 10 14.71 -37.48 1.69
N ARG A 11 14.75 -38.30 0.63
CA ARG A 11 14.96 -37.81 -0.75
C ARG A 11 13.83 -36.92 -1.28
N HIS A 12 12.67 -36.91 -0.62
CA HIS A 12 11.55 -36.04 -0.97
C HIS A 12 11.58 -34.70 -0.22
N LEU A 13 12.55 -34.50 0.67
CA LEU A 13 12.75 -33.24 1.36
C LEU A 13 13.68 -32.33 0.57
N VAL A 14 13.29 -31.06 0.51
CA VAL A 14 14.08 -29.98 -0.06
C VAL A 14 14.30 -28.94 1.01
N ASP A 15 15.57 -28.67 1.34
CA ASP A 15 15.94 -27.46 2.05
C ASP A 15 15.92 -26.31 1.04
N VAL A 16 14.87 -25.49 1.08
CA VAL A 16 14.64 -24.44 0.07
C VAL A 16 15.54 -23.22 0.25
N HIS A 17 16.37 -23.16 1.30
CA HIS A 17 17.27 -22.03 1.53
C HIS A 17 18.50 -22.44 2.34
N CYS A 18 19.62 -22.71 1.65
CA CYS A 18 20.86 -23.16 2.26
C CYS A 18 22.07 -22.39 1.71
N HIS A 19 23.07 -22.10 2.56
CA HIS A 19 24.35 -21.47 2.17
C HIS A 19 25.52 -22.45 2.28
N PRO A 20 25.57 -23.54 1.49
CA PRO A 20 26.60 -24.57 1.66
C PRO A 20 28.02 -24.06 1.39
N THR A 21 28.17 -23.00 0.58
CA THR A 21 29.47 -22.42 0.23
C THR A 21 30.09 -21.55 1.31
N ASP A 22 29.36 -21.25 2.38
CA ASP A 22 29.90 -20.52 3.53
C ASP A 22 30.67 -21.45 4.48
N ALA A 23 30.57 -22.78 4.29
CA ALA A 23 31.39 -23.75 4.98
C ALA A 23 32.86 -23.68 4.51
N PRO A 24 33.86 -23.86 5.40
CA PRO A 24 35.28 -23.82 5.03
C PRO A 24 35.67 -24.82 3.93
N GLN A 25 35.00 -25.98 3.88
CA GLN A 25 35.12 -26.94 2.79
C GLN A 25 33.83 -27.76 2.63
N ILE A 26 33.54 -28.18 1.40
CA ILE A 26 32.51 -29.17 1.08
C ILE A 26 33.21 -30.40 0.51
N SER A 27 33.26 -31.50 1.28
CA SER A 27 33.89 -32.74 0.83
C SER A 27 32.91 -33.65 0.07
N PRO A 28 33.40 -34.52 -0.84
CA PRO A 28 32.57 -35.56 -1.47
C PRO A 28 31.80 -36.41 -0.45
N ASP A 29 32.45 -36.82 0.65
CA ASP A 29 31.78 -37.59 1.71
C ASP A 29 30.62 -36.83 2.37
N SER A 30 30.72 -35.50 2.47
CA SER A 30 29.64 -34.66 3.01
C SER A 30 28.45 -34.65 2.05
N MET A 31 28.72 -34.56 0.76
CA MET A 31 27.69 -34.63 -0.28
C MET A 31 27.11 -36.05 -0.41
N GLU A 32 27.86 -37.10 -0.11
CA GLU A 32 27.35 -38.47 -0.05
C GLU A 32 26.39 -38.65 1.13
N ARG A 33 26.76 -38.14 2.31
CA ARG A 33 25.91 -38.15 3.52
C ARG A 33 24.65 -37.28 3.38
N LEU A 34 24.65 -36.31 2.48
CA LEU A 34 23.47 -35.49 2.19
C LEU A 34 22.39 -36.35 1.50
N ARG A 35 21.29 -36.59 2.23
CA ARG A 35 20.17 -37.45 1.81
C ARG A 35 18.97 -36.66 1.27
N ILE A 36 19.04 -35.33 1.33
CA ILE A 36 18.01 -34.39 0.87
C ILE A 36 18.54 -33.59 -0.32
N THR A 37 17.65 -32.85 -0.99
CA THR A 37 18.04 -31.82 -1.96
C THR A 37 18.17 -30.47 -1.24
N VAL A 38 19.13 -29.63 -1.66
CA VAL A 38 19.31 -28.28 -1.12
C VAL A 38 19.21 -27.24 -2.24
N CYS A 39 18.52 -26.14 -1.96
CA CYS A 39 18.57 -24.92 -2.75
C CYS A 39 19.75 -24.09 -2.24
N ALA A 40 20.85 -24.08 -3.00
CA ALA A 40 22.08 -23.41 -2.62
C ALA A 40 22.04 -21.93 -3.05
N MET A 41 22.07 -21.03 -2.08
CA MET A 41 21.93 -19.59 -2.26
C MET A 41 23.29 -18.92 -2.49
N ALA A 42 23.44 -18.23 -3.62
CA ALA A 42 24.58 -17.36 -3.92
C ALA A 42 24.14 -15.89 -3.83
N TYR A 43 24.42 -15.25 -2.68
CA TYR A 43 24.08 -13.84 -2.42
C TYR A 43 25.24 -12.87 -2.70
N ARG A 44 26.47 -13.39 -2.81
CA ARG A 44 27.68 -12.64 -3.20
C ARG A 44 28.12 -13.09 -4.58
N GLU A 45 28.64 -12.16 -5.38
CA GLU A 45 29.22 -12.46 -6.70
C GLU A 45 30.26 -13.59 -6.64
N ALA A 46 31.13 -13.55 -5.61
CA ALA A 46 32.12 -14.60 -5.36
C ALA A 46 31.51 -15.99 -5.10
N ASN A 47 30.32 -16.05 -4.49
CA ASN A 47 29.63 -17.31 -4.19
C ASN A 47 28.91 -17.89 -5.42
N GLN A 48 28.61 -17.09 -6.45
CA GLN A 48 27.92 -17.57 -7.65
C GLN A 48 28.75 -18.62 -8.40
N ILE A 49 30.08 -18.46 -8.46
CA ILE A 49 30.99 -19.44 -9.08
C ILE A 49 30.97 -20.74 -8.28
N LEU A 50 31.02 -20.66 -6.95
CA LEU A 50 31.04 -21.82 -6.07
C LEU A 50 29.72 -22.60 -6.12
N VAL A 51 28.59 -21.91 -6.05
CA VAL A 51 27.25 -22.51 -6.17
C VAL A 51 27.04 -23.13 -7.55
N ARG A 52 27.49 -22.46 -8.62
CA ARG A 52 27.47 -23.04 -9.98
C ARG A 52 28.31 -24.31 -10.06
N GLY A 53 29.51 -24.31 -9.50
CA GLY A 53 30.39 -25.48 -9.47
C GLY A 53 29.77 -26.65 -8.70
N LEU A 54 29.15 -26.36 -7.55
CA LEU A 54 28.48 -27.35 -6.73
C LEU A 54 27.26 -27.96 -7.43
N ALA A 55 26.41 -27.14 -8.06
CA ALA A 55 25.27 -27.59 -8.83
C ALA A 55 25.66 -28.41 -10.08
N THR A 56 26.77 -28.03 -10.72
CA THR A 56 27.32 -28.79 -11.86
C THR A 56 27.83 -30.15 -11.42
N THR A 57 28.43 -30.24 -10.24
CA THR A 57 29.01 -31.48 -9.70
C THR A 57 27.93 -32.40 -9.11
N TYR A 58 26.87 -31.85 -8.51
CA TYR A 58 25.82 -32.60 -7.81
C TYR A 58 24.41 -32.18 -8.26
N PRO A 59 24.05 -32.35 -9.55
CA PRO A 59 22.82 -31.80 -10.12
C PRO A 59 21.52 -32.40 -9.57
N THR A 60 21.59 -33.59 -8.95
CA THR A 60 20.44 -34.25 -8.31
C THR A 60 20.26 -33.86 -6.84
N LYS A 61 21.25 -33.21 -6.23
CA LYS A 61 21.25 -32.82 -4.81
C LYS A 61 21.25 -31.31 -4.60
N VAL A 62 21.58 -30.52 -5.62
CA VAL A 62 21.78 -29.07 -5.50
C VAL A 62 20.99 -28.35 -6.59
N VAL A 63 20.04 -27.52 -6.16
CA VAL A 63 19.36 -26.53 -7.00
C VAL A 63 20.03 -25.18 -6.75
N PRO A 64 20.67 -24.54 -7.75
CA PRO A 64 21.31 -23.26 -7.54
C PRO A 64 20.29 -22.11 -7.54
N SER A 65 20.41 -21.20 -6.58
CA SER A 65 19.74 -19.90 -6.60
C SER A 65 20.80 -18.80 -6.67
N PHE A 66 20.73 -17.97 -7.73
CA PHE A 66 21.65 -16.85 -7.92
C PHE A 66 20.90 -15.55 -7.63
N GLU A 67 21.25 -14.91 -6.51
CA GLU A 67 20.77 -13.58 -6.17
C GLU A 67 21.92 -12.60 -6.35
N SER A 68 21.65 -11.45 -6.96
CA SER A 68 22.66 -10.42 -7.16
C SER A 68 22.23 -9.17 -6.39
N ILE A 69 22.75 -9.01 -5.18
CA ILE A 69 22.80 -7.67 -4.56
C ILE A 69 23.87 -6.91 -5.33
N THR A 70 23.47 -5.93 -6.13
CA THR A 70 24.44 -5.12 -6.85
C THR A 70 25.14 -4.14 -5.87
N PRO A 71 26.38 -3.71 -6.14
CA PRO A 71 27.05 -2.70 -5.33
C PRO A 71 26.22 -1.43 -5.13
N GLU A 72 25.38 -1.08 -6.11
CA GLU A 72 24.47 0.05 -6.07
C GLU A 72 23.34 -0.16 -5.05
N ILE A 73 22.75 -1.36 -4.99
CA ILE A 73 21.72 -1.70 -3.99
C ILE A 73 22.33 -1.67 -2.58
N GLN A 74 23.53 -2.21 -2.40
CA GLN A 74 24.20 -2.18 -1.10
C GLN A 74 24.51 -0.74 -0.67
N ALA A 75 25.07 0.08 -1.56
CA ALA A 75 25.36 1.48 -1.27
C ALA A 75 24.09 2.29 -0.95
N ALA A 76 22.98 2.01 -1.64
CA ALA A 76 21.69 2.60 -1.35
C ALA A 76 21.17 2.20 0.04
N PHE A 77 21.30 0.92 0.41
CA PHE A 77 20.92 0.44 1.74
C PHE A 77 21.75 1.10 2.84
N ASP A 78 23.07 1.15 2.69
CA ASP A 78 23.99 1.75 3.66
C ASP A 78 23.72 3.25 3.85
N ARG A 79 23.31 3.96 2.78
CA ARG A 79 22.89 5.36 2.84
C ARG A 79 21.53 5.53 3.54
N LEU A 80 20.59 4.61 3.31
CA LEU A 80 19.23 4.69 3.86
C LEU A 80 19.19 4.36 5.35
N LEU A 81 19.88 3.30 5.78
CA LEU A 81 19.81 2.76 7.13
C LEU A 81 19.94 3.79 8.27
N PRO A 82 20.92 4.73 8.25
CA PRO A 82 21.04 5.73 9.32
C PRO A 82 19.95 6.81 9.30
N LEU A 83 19.17 6.93 8.22
CA LEU A 83 18.09 7.90 8.07
C LEU A 83 16.74 7.34 8.55
N LEU A 84 16.64 6.02 8.73
CA LEU A 84 15.41 5.38 9.17
C LEU A 84 15.19 5.63 10.68
N PRO A 85 13.96 6.00 11.09
CA PRO A 85 13.62 6.08 12.50
C PRO A 85 13.62 4.67 13.14
N PRO A 86 13.65 4.57 14.48
CA PRO A 86 13.40 3.32 15.17
C PRO A 86 12.07 2.70 14.70
N PRO A 87 12.03 1.38 14.43
CA PRO A 87 10.81 0.74 13.98
C PRO A 87 9.74 0.82 15.08
N ARG A 88 8.51 1.13 14.68
CA ARG A 88 7.33 1.07 15.53
C ARG A 88 6.55 -0.20 15.22
N SER A 89 6.00 -0.84 16.24
CA SER A 89 5.14 -2.01 16.00
C SER A 89 3.78 -1.57 15.46
N LEU A 90 3.19 -2.37 14.57
CA LEU A 90 1.85 -2.12 14.06
C LEU A 90 0.81 -2.06 15.20
N SER A 91 0.96 -2.91 16.21
CA SER A 91 0.09 -2.91 17.39
C SER A 91 0.10 -1.58 18.16
N GLU A 92 1.26 -0.95 18.33
CA GLU A 92 1.36 0.34 19.01
C GLU A 92 0.67 1.44 18.20
N ILE A 93 0.83 1.42 16.88
CA ILE A 93 0.16 2.36 15.96
C ILE A 93 -1.36 2.18 16.03
N VAL A 94 -1.86 0.94 15.98
CA VAL A 94 -3.30 0.64 16.07
C VAL A 94 -3.90 1.15 17.39
N VAL A 95 -3.18 1.00 18.52
CA VAL A 95 -3.62 1.54 19.82
C VAL A 95 -3.73 3.06 19.78
N GLU A 96 -2.75 3.76 19.19
CA GLU A 96 -2.77 5.21 19.05
C GLU A 96 -3.94 5.68 18.17
N ILE A 97 -4.13 5.07 17.00
CA ILE A 97 -5.23 5.38 16.09
C ILE A 97 -6.57 5.18 16.81
N ARG A 98 -6.73 4.07 17.53
CA ARG A 98 -7.93 3.80 18.33
C ARG A 98 -8.22 4.91 19.33
N GLN A 99 -7.22 5.36 20.07
CA GLN A 99 -7.38 6.43 21.06
C GLN A 99 -7.88 7.72 20.40
N ASN A 100 -7.29 8.09 19.26
CA ASN A 100 -7.72 9.25 18.47
C ASN A 100 -9.19 9.11 18.03
N LEU A 101 -9.57 7.96 17.46
CA LEU A 101 -10.94 7.69 16.98
C LEU A 101 -11.99 7.68 18.10
N ILE A 102 -11.62 7.25 19.31
CA ILE A 102 -12.50 7.30 20.48
C ILE A 102 -12.64 8.74 20.97
N SER A 103 -11.53 9.48 21.02
CA SER A 103 -11.51 10.86 21.53
C SER A 103 -12.25 11.86 20.62
N ILE A 104 -12.30 11.58 19.31
CA ILE A 104 -12.96 12.41 18.31
C ILE A 104 -14.03 11.54 17.62
N PRO A 105 -15.30 11.57 18.10
CA PRO A 105 -16.33 10.64 17.64
C PRO A 105 -16.65 10.68 16.14
N HIS A 106 -16.35 11.80 15.48
CA HIS A 106 -16.57 12.01 14.05
C HIS A 106 -15.30 11.82 13.21
N ALA A 107 -14.17 11.41 13.81
CA ALA A 107 -12.95 11.11 13.08
C ALA A 107 -13.14 9.87 12.21
N MET A 108 -12.54 9.90 11.03
CA MET A 108 -12.58 8.81 10.05
C MET A 108 -11.21 8.13 9.99
N VAL A 109 -11.19 6.87 9.55
CA VAL A 109 -9.94 6.17 9.25
C VAL A 109 -9.54 6.47 7.80
N GLY A 110 -8.35 7.02 7.60
CA GLY A 110 -7.78 7.37 6.31
C GLY A 110 -6.41 8.06 6.46
N GLU A 111 -5.58 8.14 5.43
CA GLU A 111 -5.67 7.41 4.15
C GLU A 111 -5.27 5.94 4.35
N VAL A 112 -6.03 5.01 3.75
CA VAL A 112 -5.75 3.57 3.78
C VAL A 112 -5.89 3.03 2.37
N GLY A 113 -4.82 2.45 1.83
CA GLY A 113 -4.80 2.00 0.44
C GLY A 113 -3.53 1.24 0.09
N LEU A 114 -3.52 0.69 -1.13
CA LEU A 114 -2.39 -0.01 -1.73
C LEU A 114 -1.74 0.86 -2.80
N ASP A 115 -0.41 0.88 -2.84
CA ASP A 115 0.38 1.50 -3.90
C ASP A 115 1.50 0.54 -4.33
N GLU A 116 1.31 -0.08 -5.50
CA GLU A 116 2.28 -1.00 -6.10
C GLU A 116 3.60 -0.31 -6.48
N SER A 117 3.54 1.00 -6.74
CA SER A 117 4.68 1.81 -7.18
C SER A 117 5.39 2.52 -6.03
N PHE A 118 4.99 2.27 -4.78
CA PHE A 118 5.54 2.98 -3.63
C PHE A 118 7.01 2.62 -3.38
N HIS A 119 7.87 3.64 -3.43
CA HIS A 119 9.29 3.56 -3.10
C HIS A 119 9.57 4.22 -1.76
N ILE A 120 10.48 3.63 -1.00
CA ILE A 120 11.03 4.28 0.19
C ILE A 120 11.89 5.46 -0.27
N PHE A 121 11.77 6.62 0.39
CA PHE A 121 12.57 7.81 0.08
C PHE A 121 13.72 7.97 1.07
N TYR A 122 14.86 8.52 0.63
CA TYR A 122 15.97 8.79 1.55
C TYR A 122 15.61 9.83 2.62
N ASN A 123 14.85 10.85 2.23
CA ASN A 123 14.26 11.83 3.13
C ASN A 123 12.85 12.14 2.65
N TYR A 124 11.86 11.76 3.46
CA TYR A 124 10.46 11.96 3.15
C TYR A 124 10.04 13.44 3.15
N ASP A 125 10.72 14.26 3.96
CA ASP A 125 10.43 15.68 4.15
C ASP A 125 11.17 16.59 3.15
N ALA A 126 12.01 16.01 2.27
CA ALA A 126 12.70 16.77 1.23
C ALA A 126 11.77 17.12 0.06
N ASP A 127 12.01 18.27 -0.56
CA ASP A 127 11.33 18.68 -1.80
C ASP A 127 12.37 19.18 -2.83
N PRO A 128 12.60 18.47 -3.96
CA PRO A 128 11.94 17.23 -4.37
C PRO A 128 12.44 16.00 -3.58
N ARG A 129 11.59 14.99 -3.44
CA ARG A 129 11.93 13.71 -2.81
C ARG A 129 12.82 12.85 -3.72
N GLU A 130 13.87 12.27 -3.15
CA GLU A 130 14.76 11.32 -3.84
C GLU A 130 14.36 9.87 -3.48
N PRO A 131 13.87 9.05 -4.43
CA PRO A 131 13.49 7.67 -4.17
C PRO A 131 14.72 6.77 -4.01
N THR A 132 14.61 5.76 -3.16
CA THR A 132 15.55 4.63 -3.08
C THR A 132 15.13 3.53 -4.05
N PRO A 133 15.99 2.52 -4.34
CA PRO A 133 15.59 1.35 -5.13
C PRO A 133 14.67 0.37 -4.36
N PHE A 134 14.35 0.64 -3.09
CA PHE A 134 13.55 -0.26 -2.26
C PHE A 134 12.06 0.10 -2.35
N THR A 135 11.25 -0.90 -2.68
CA THR A 135 9.79 -0.81 -2.63
C THR A 135 9.25 -1.47 -1.37
N VAL A 136 8.01 -1.14 -1.02
CA VAL A 136 7.31 -1.79 0.10
C VAL A 136 6.51 -2.98 -0.44
N PRO A 137 6.77 -4.22 0.02
CA PRO A 137 6.03 -5.39 -0.45
C PRO A 137 4.53 -5.26 -0.23
N LEU A 138 3.72 -5.69 -1.20
CA LEU A 138 2.25 -5.64 -1.10
C LEU A 138 1.72 -6.39 0.12
N GLU A 139 2.33 -7.51 0.51
CA GLU A 139 1.95 -8.26 1.72
C GLU A 139 2.07 -7.42 3.00
N HIS A 140 3.08 -6.56 3.08
CA HIS A 140 3.24 -5.63 4.19
C HIS A 140 2.15 -4.54 4.17
N GLN A 141 1.85 -3.99 2.99
CA GLN A 141 0.77 -3.01 2.85
C GLN A 141 -0.59 -3.62 3.22
N LEU A 142 -0.88 -4.84 2.78
CA LEU A 142 -2.09 -5.59 3.15
C LEU A 142 -2.20 -5.76 4.66
N SER A 143 -1.11 -6.14 5.33
CA SER A 143 -1.10 -6.31 6.79
C SER A 143 -1.48 -5.02 7.54
N ILE A 144 -1.05 -3.86 7.04
CA ILE A 144 -1.39 -2.55 7.61
C ILE A 144 -2.86 -2.22 7.34
N ILE A 145 -3.31 -2.41 6.10
CA ILE A 145 -4.69 -2.13 5.68
C ILE A 145 -5.68 -2.97 6.46
N GLU A 146 -5.46 -4.28 6.59
CA GLU A 146 -6.31 -5.18 7.36
C GLU A 146 -6.45 -4.68 8.80
N ALA A 147 -5.33 -4.35 9.45
CA ALA A 147 -5.37 -3.84 10.83
C ALA A 147 -6.12 -2.50 10.96
N GLN A 148 -6.00 -1.59 9.99
CA GLN A 148 -6.71 -0.32 10.00
C GLN A 148 -8.20 -0.47 9.67
N ILE A 149 -8.56 -1.36 8.74
CA ILE A 149 -9.95 -1.67 8.40
C ILE A 149 -10.63 -2.39 9.55
N ASP A 150 -10.00 -3.39 10.16
CA ASP A 150 -10.53 -4.10 11.32
C ASP A 150 -10.84 -3.12 12.46
N LEU A 151 -9.92 -2.19 12.73
CA LEU A 151 -10.14 -1.13 13.71
C LEU A 151 -11.31 -0.20 13.32
N ALA A 152 -11.42 0.15 12.04
CA ALA A 152 -12.51 0.99 11.55
C ALA A 152 -13.86 0.30 11.77
N VAL A 153 -13.98 -0.97 11.37
CA VAL A 153 -15.17 -1.80 11.56
C VAL A 153 -15.51 -1.95 13.03
N GLU A 154 -14.53 -2.27 13.89
CA GLU A 154 -14.78 -2.43 15.32
C GLU A 154 -15.37 -1.17 15.97
N LEU A 155 -14.91 0.02 15.55
CA LEU A 155 -15.33 1.30 16.12
C LEU A 155 -16.52 1.94 15.41
N GLY A 156 -17.18 1.26 14.48
CA GLY A 156 -18.28 1.87 13.75
C GLY A 156 -17.84 2.99 12.81
N ARG A 157 -16.58 2.98 12.36
CA ARG A 157 -16.00 3.98 11.46
C ARG A 157 -16.06 3.45 10.04
N ASN A 158 -16.62 4.24 9.12
CA ASN A 158 -16.67 3.91 7.69
C ASN A 158 -17.49 2.62 7.35
N GLU A 159 -18.34 2.13 8.27
CA GLU A 159 -18.94 0.77 8.26
C GLU A 159 -19.80 0.38 7.04
N LYS A 160 -20.09 1.28 6.10
CA LYS A 160 -20.92 0.96 4.94
C LYS A 160 -20.10 1.01 3.66
N HIS A 161 -19.26 0.00 3.47
CA HIS A 161 -18.42 -0.23 2.28
C HIS A 161 -19.19 -0.36 0.94
N SER A 162 -20.53 -0.28 0.93
CA SER A 162 -21.34 -0.12 -0.29
C SER A 162 -21.35 1.32 -0.85
N ASN A 163 -20.66 2.25 -0.19
CA ASN A 163 -20.67 3.68 -0.48
C ASN A 163 -19.31 4.14 -1.03
N ILE A 164 -18.95 3.66 -2.21
CA ILE A 164 -17.77 4.15 -2.92
C ILE A 164 -18.09 5.53 -3.51
N PHE A 165 -17.26 6.52 -3.17
CA PHE A 165 -17.32 7.86 -3.74
C PHE A 165 -16.04 8.17 -4.53
N LEU A 166 -16.18 9.01 -5.54
CA LEU A 166 -15.07 9.63 -6.25
C LEU A 166 -14.86 11.04 -5.68
N SER A 167 -13.64 11.35 -5.23
CA SER A 167 -13.24 12.68 -4.81
C SER A 167 -12.13 13.17 -5.75
N PRO A 168 -12.41 14.06 -6.71
CA PRO A 168 -11.40 14.52 -7.63
C PRO A 168 -10.74 15.82 -7.11
N SER A 169 -9.47 16.01 -7.43
CA SER A 169 -8.66 17.17 -7.01
C SER A 169 -7.91 17.83 -8.17
N LEU A 170 -7.55 19.11 -8.04
CA LEU A 170 -6.74 19.78 -9.06
C LEU A 170 -5.34 19.18 -9.20
N THR A 171 -4.75 18.74 -8.07
CA THR A 171 -3.41 18.14 -8.03
C THR A 171 -3.35 16.85 -8.84
N HIS A 172 -4.40 16.01 -8.77
CA HIS A 172 -4.45 14.71 -9.43
C HIS A 172 -5.19 14.72 -10.77
N ASN A 173 -6.19 15.59 -10.92
CA ASN A 173 -7.20 15.50 -11.98
C ASN A 173 -7.31 16.74 -12.86
N GLY A 174 -6.61 17.84 -12.53
CA GLY A 174 -6.88 19.16 -13.12
C GLY A 174 -6.51 19.34 -14.60
N LYS A 175 -5.82 18.40 -15.26
CA LYS A 175 -5.28 18.61 -16.62
C LYS A 175 -5.47 17.46 -17.62
N SER A 176 -5.96 16.29 -17.20
CA SER A 176 -6.05 15.14 -18.11
C SER A 176 -7.46 14.97 -18.68
N GLU A 177 -7.58 14.68 -19.98
CA GLU A 177 -8.85 14.38 -20.65
C GLU A 177 -9.58 13.21 -19.96
N LYS A 178 -8.82 12.17 -19.58
CA LYS A 178 -9.32 11.01 -18.82
C LYS A 178 -9.94 11.39 -17.49
N SER A 179 -9.38 12.37 -16.78
CA SER A 179 -9.94 12.83 -15.52
C SER A 179 -11.29 13.54 -15.72
N ARG A 180 -11.44 14.30 -16.81
CA ARG A 180 -12.75 14.92 -17.13
C ARG A 180 -13.78 13.87 -17.54
N GLU A 181 -13.39 12.85 -18.31
CA GLU A 181 -14.25 11.71 -18.63
C GLU A 181 -14.71 10.96 -17.38
N LEU A 182 -13.81 10.72 -16.42
CA LEU A 182 -14.13 10.08 -15.15
C LEU A 182 -15.13 10.91 -14.34
N ILE A 183 -14.90 12.22 -14.23
CA ILE A 183 -15.85 13.13 -13.57
C ILE A 183 -17.20 13.06 -14.28
N ALA A 184 -17.24 13.14 -15.61
CA ALA A 184 -18.47 13.07 -16.39
C ALA A 184 -19.25 11.75 -16.15
N ALA A 185 -18.55 10.61 -16.12
CA ALA A 185 -19.12 9.29 -15.92
C ALA A 185 -19.54 8.99 -14.47
N CYS A 186 -18.94 9.68 -13.48
CA CYS A 186 -19.25 9.47 -12.06
C CYS A 186 -20.72 9.74 -11.74
N SER A 187 -21.34 8.91 -10.90
CA SER A 187 -22.74 9.16 -10.49
C SER A 187 -22.87 10.47 -9.71
N ALA A 188 -23.92 11.23 -9.99
CA ALA A 188 -24.19 12.51 -9.33
C ALA A 188 -24.28 12.41 -7.80
N ASN A 189 -24.72 11.26 -7.27
CA ASN A 189 -24.83 11.01 -5.83
C ASN A 189 -23.58 10.37 -5.20
N ARG A 190 -22.49 10.21 -5.97
CA ARG A 190 -21.24 9.55 -5.55
C ARG A 190 -19.99 10.40 -5.83
N ILE A 191 -20.17 11.69 -6.09
CA ILE A 191 -19.04 12.61 -6.29
C ILE A 191 -18.87 13.49 -5.05
N LEU A 192 -17.63 13.63 -4.59
CA LEU A 192 -17.16 14.57 -3.58
C LEU A 192 -16.18 15.55 -4.24
N VAL A 193 -15.46 16.33 -3.45
CA VAL A 193 -14.42 17.24 -3.92
C VAL A 193 -13.32 17.35 -2.87
N GLU A 194 -12.06 17.44 -3.32
CA GLU A 194 -10.90 17.65 -2.46
C GLU A 194 -9.82 18.49 -3.17
N THR A 195 -8.76 18.84 -2.44
CA THR A 195 -7.59 19.53 -3.00
C THR A 195 -6.37 18.63 -3.17
N ASP A 196 -6.24 17.66 -2.26
CA ASP A 196 -4.99 16.97 -1.96
C ASP A 196 -3.78 17.91 -1.97
N HIS A 197 -3.86 18.95 -1.13
CA HIS A 197 -2.84 19.97 -0.99
C HIS A 197 -2.48 20.14 0.49
N ASN A 198 -1.18 20.28 0.77
CA ASN A 198 -0.66 20.33 2.13
C ASN A 198 -0.84 21.70 2.81
N ASP A 199 -0.96 22.78 2.03
CA ASP A 199 -1.15 24.14 2.56
C ASP A 199 -2.63 24.48 2.74
N ILE A 200 -3.03 24.62 4.00
CA ILE A 200 -4.41 24.92 4.40
C ILE A 200 -4.90 26.28 3.90
N ASP A 201 -4.02 27.28 3.79
CA ASP A 201 -4.38 28.64 3.37
C ASP A 201 -4.84 28.66 1.91
N SER A 202 -4.31 27.74 1.12
CA SER A 202 -4.66 27.56 -0.30
C SER A 202 -5.86 26.64 -0.51
N CYS A 203 -6.32 25.89 0.49
CA CYS A 203 -7.33 24.86 0.32
C CYS A 203 -8.68 25.41 -0.15
N THR A 204 -9.19 26.48 0.45
CA THR A 204 -10.50 27.05 0.09
C THR A 204 -10.58 27.40 -1.39
N GLN A 205 -9.60 28.15 -1.90
CA GLN A 205 -9.58 28.58 -3.29
C GLN A 205 -9.45 27.38 -4.24
N ARG A 206 -8.56 26.44 -3.94
CA ARG A 206 -8.33 25.24 -4.76
C ARG A 206 -9.56 24.33 -4.81
N THR A 207 -10.22 24.08 -3.67
CA THR A 207 -11.47 23.31 -3.63
C THR A 207 -12.52 24.00 -4.49
N TRP A 208 -12.68 25.32 -4.34
CA TRP A 208 -13.66 26.08 -5.10
C TRP A 208 -13.42 26.03 -6.61
N ASP A 209 -12.16 26.11 -7.04
CA ASP A 209 -11.82 25.98 -8.45
C ASP A 209 -12.13 24.57 -8.98
N MET A 210 -11.97 23.53 -8.16
CA MET A 210 -12.40 22.17 -8.51
C MET A 210 -13.93 22.03 -8.57
N VAL A 211 -14.67 22.68 -7.66
CA VAL A 211 -16.14 22.74 -7.70
C VAL A 211 -16.62 23.35 -9.02
N LYS A 212 -15.99 24.44 -9.49
CA LYS A 212 -16.33 25.04 -10.80
C LYS A 212 -16.11 24.06 -11.95
N ILE A 213 -15.02 23.29 -11.93
CA ILE A 213 -14.74 22.28 -12.95
C ILE A 213 -15.77 21.15 -12.92
N ILE A 214 -16.14 20.67 -11.73
CA ILE A 214 -17.18 19.64 -11.57
C ILE A 214 -18.51 20.16 -12.13
N ALA A 215 -18.91 21.37 -11.75
CA ALA A 215 -20.14 22.01 -12.22
C ALA A 215 -20.17 22.17 -13.75
N GLU A 216 -19.07 22.66 -14.34
CA GLU A 216 -18.90 22.78 -15.79
C GLU A 216 -19.08 21.42 -16.49
N ILE A 217 -18.39 20.38 -16.02
CA ILE A 217 -18.43 19.04 -16.63
C ILE A 217 -19.82 18.41 -16.49
N LYS A 218 -20.48 18.62 -15.36
CA LYS A 218 -21.80 18.04 -15.07
C LYS A 218 -22.97 18.85 -15.62
N GLY A 219 -22.72 20.08 -16.06
CA GLY A 219 -23.78 21.03 -16.43
C GLY A 219 -24.65 21.41 -15.23
N TRP A 220 -24.07 21.52 -14.04
CA TRP A 220 -24.77 21.94 -12.83
C TRP A 220 -24.60 23.44 -12.58
N ASP A 221 -25.65 24.06 -12.05
CA ASP A 221 -25.58 25.46 -11.62
C ASP A 221 -24.66 25.59 -10.40
N ILE A 222 -23.97 26.73 -10.32
CA ILE A 222 -23.13 27.09 -9.17
C ILE A 222 -23.92 28.07 -8.31
N GLU A 223 -24.19 27.68 -7.06
CA GLU A 223 -24.89 28.54 -6.13
C GLU A 223 -24.01 29.71 -5.66
N ALA A 224 -24.57 30.92 -5.69
CA ALA A 224 -23.95 32.12 -5.13
C ALA A 224 -24.33 32.34 -3.66
N ASP A 225 -25.52 31.86 -3.26
CA ASP A 225 -26.12 32.00 -1.95
C ASP A 225 -26.63 30.63 -1.46
N TRP A 226 -26.72 30.45 -0.13
CA TRP A 226 -27.22 29.22 0.49
C TRP A 226 -28.70 29.34 0.88
N GLU A 227 -29.52 28.38 0.44
CA GLU A 227 -30.93 28.26 0.80
C GLU A 227 -31.19 26.86 1.41
N GLU A 228 -31.56 26.77 2.69
CA GLU A 228 -31.80 25.47 3.38
C GLU A 228 -32.87 24.60 2.69
N THR A 229 -33.85 25.23 2.05
CA THR A 229 -34.95 24.57 1.34
C THR A 229 -35.05 25.09 -0.07
N LEU A 230 -34.85 24.20 -1.04
CA LEU A 230 -35.01 24.51 -2.45
C LEU A 230 -36.49 24.35 -2.80
N ASP A 231 -37.24 25.45 -2.83
CA ASP A 231 -38.67 25.51 -3.18
C ASP A 231 -38.90 25.07 -4.63
N GLN A 232 -38.82 23.76 -4.89
CA GLN A 232 -38.96 23.11 -6.20
C GLN A 232 -37.85 23.43 -7.23
N ARG A 233 -36.79 24.14 -6.84
CA ARG A 233 -35.61 24.35 -7.69
C ARG A 233 -34.72 23.10 -7.69
N SER A 234 -34.06 22.85 -8.81
CA SER A 234 -33.00 21.84 -8.87
C SER A 234 -31.83 22.27 -7.98
N PRO A 235 -31.20 21.34 -7.23
CA PRO A 235 -30.00 21.66 -6.47
C PRO A 235 -28.84 21.98 -7.41
N GLY A 236 -28.05 22.98 -7.07
CA GLY A 236 -26.76 23.22 -7.72
C GLY A 236 -25.67 22.32 -7.16
N VAL A 237 -24.43 22.54 -7.63
CA VAL A 237 -23.27 21.72 -7.28
C VAL A 237 -22.99 21.67 -5.78
N VAL A 238 -23.18 22.77 -5.04
CA VAL A 238 -22.85 22.86 -3.62
C VAL A 238 -23.82 22.01 -2.80
N HIS A 239 -25.13 22.11 -3.06
CA HIS A 239 -26.12 21.25 -2.39
C HIS A 239 -25.92 19.76 -2.72
N ILE A 240 -25.56 19.45 -3.97
CA ILE A 240 -25.27 18.06 -4.39
C ILE A 240 -24.07 17.51 -3.61
N LEU A 241 -22.96 18.25 -3.57
CA LEU A 241 -21.75 17.84 -2.87
C LEU A 241 -21.98 17.72 -1.36
N GLU A 242 -22.72 18.65 -0.75
CA GLU A 242 -23.08 18.57 0.67
C GLU A 242 -23.95 17.34 0.97
N GLY A 243 -24.97 17.09 0.14
CA GLY A 243 -25.81 15.90 0.24
C GLY A 243 -25.01 14.61 0.09
N ASN A 244 -24.00 14.60 -0.79
CA ASN A 244 -23.09 13.47 -0.98
C ASN A 244 -22.17 13.26 0.22
N TRP A 245 -21.64 14.32 0.83
CA TRP A 245 -20.87 14.24 2.06
C TRP A 245 -21.69 13.64 3.20
N ARG A 246 -22.94 14.08 3.38
CA ARG A 246 -23.85 13.52 4.39
C ARG A 246 -24.13 12.03 4.13
N ARG A 247 -24.31 11.62 2.86
CA ARG A 247 -24.44 10.20 2.47
C ARG A 247 -23.18 9.41 2.76
N PHE A 248 -22.00 9.96 2.50
CA PHE A 248 -20.72 9.34 2.78
C PHE A 248 -20.54 9.10 4.29
N GLN A 249 -20.84 10.09 5.13
CA GLN A 249 -20.74 9.97 6.58
C GLN A 249 -21.78 9.02 7.20
N GLY A 250 -23.04 9.11 6.78
CA GLY A 250 -24.11 8.28 7.33
C GLY A 250 -24.17 6.87 6.75
N GLY A 251 -23.55 6.69 5.59
CA GLY A 251 -23.70 5.55 4.68
C GLY A 251 -25.14 5.34 4.21
N ASP A 252 -25.35 4.93 2.96
CA ASP A 252 -26.69 4.70 2.41
C ASP A 252 -27.56 3.84 3.35
N SER A 253 -28.54 4.47 4.02
CA SER A 253 -29.52 3.81 4.87
C SER A 253 -30.63 3.18 4.03
N ILE A 254 -30.28 2.52 2.92
CA ILE A 254 -31.25 1.86 2.03
C ILE A 254 -31.68 0.49 2.60
N PHE A 255 -30.98 -0.05 3.61
CA PHE A 255 -31.29 -1.34 4.24
C PHE A 255 -31.81 -1.26 5.68
N ALA A 256 -32.12 -0.07 6.21
CA ALA A 256 -32.68 0.09 7.56
C ALA A 256 -34.22 0.21 7.54
N SER A 257 -34.89 -0.69 6.82
CA SER A 257 -36.34 -0.91 6.94
C SER A 257 -36.73 -2.20 6.21
N SER A 258 -36.45 -3.34 6.84
CA SER A 258 -37.08 -4.64 6.56
C SER A 258 -37.01 -5.52 7.80
#